data_AF-A0A804R693-F1
#
_entry.id   AF-A0A804R693-F1
#
_cell.length_a   1.000
_cell.length_b   1.000
_cell.length_c   1.000
_cell.angle_alpha   90.00
_cell.angle_beta   90.00
_cell.angle_gamma   90.00
#
_symmetry.space_group_name_H-M   'P 1'
#
loop_
_entity.id
_entity.type
_entity.pdbx_description
1 polymer ?
#
loop_
_entity_poly.entity_id
_entity_poly.type
_entity_poly.pdbx_seq_one_letter_code
_entity_poly.pdbx_strand_id
1 'polypeptide(L)'
;MERQNAMPQEKAKKVEYARVRTLVDNVYKKDPKIQMRKEEQKAEKQRRKEAKYLTKKLQEEEATRAAEEERVRKEEESKKVAEAALHQKKVKEKEKKLLRKEKTRLCTLAAPVVADSHFGMSKEDVESTCASLDMEQLKKLCDGMDGKDAAENARMMSNALRNESSSKEEKKIEANSVECPGGAVVVLRAVPGFFRGDGGDALVASLYLLGHHWEASCSLLHGALEGVNPVHPWTCDGGAIGVVPSLEAPHLRLVLVRTASSKAPQPASSQTANGKAVVDPVPDEAPSVADPDAWTEAQVLALLQALKAFPKDASQRWERVAAAVPGKTVVQCKKKVAAMRDNLPEQENWGID
;
A
#
# COMPACT_ATOMS: atom_id res chain seq x y z
N MET A 1 70.89 -42.62 34.60
CA MET A 1 71.13 -41.72 33.46
C MET A 1 69.89 -41.48 32.59
N GLU A 2 69.09 -42.50 32.27
CA GLU A 2 67.96 -42.37 31.33
C GLU A 2 66.94 -41.27 31.68
N ARG A 3 66.60 -41.08 32.97
CA ARG A 3 65.68 -40.01 33.40
C ARG A 3 66.19 -38.60 33.10
N GLN A 4 67.50 -38.36 33.20
CA GLN A 4 68.09 -37.04 32.90
C GLN A 4 68.05 -36.73 31.40
N ASN A 5 68.08 -37.75 30.54
CA ASN A 5 68.02 -37.59 29.08
C ASN A 5 66.59 -37.45 28.54
N ALA A 6 65.58 -37.93 29.28
CA ALA A 6 64.17 -37.85 28.85
C ALA A 6 63.66 -36.40 28.73
N MET A 7 63.99 -35.54 29.70
CA MET A 7 63.51 -34.15 29.72
C MET A 7 64.06 -33.30 28.55
N PRO A 8 65.37 -33.32 28.23
CA PRO A 8 65.91 -32.69 27.02
C PRO A 8 65.28 -33.23 25.72
N GLN A 9 65.06 -34.54 25.63
CA GLN A 9 64.43 -35.16 24.47
C GLN A 9 62.99 -34.69 24.26
N GLU A 10 62.19 -34.58 25.32
CA GLU A 10 60.81 -34.10 25.22
C GLU A 10 60.73 -32.62 24.79
N LYS A 11 61.61 -31.77 25.34
CA LYS A 11 61.72 -30.36 24.93
C LYS A 11 62.12 -30.25 23.45
N ALA A 12 63.09 -31.04 23.00
CA ALA A 12 63.48 -31.10 21.59
C ALA A 12 62.32 -31.53 20.68
N LYS A 13 61.53 -32.54 21.08
CA LYS A 13 60.32 -32.96 20.35
C LYS A 13 59.25 -31.87 20.28
N LYS A 14 59.02 -31.13 21.38
CA LYS A 14 58.06 -30.00 21.40
C LYS A 14 58.48 -28.87 20.47
N VAL A 15 59.77 -28.52 20.47
CA VAL A 15 60.32 -27.50 19.56
C VAL A 15 60.19 -27.96 18.10
N GLU A 16 60.52 -29.22 17.81
CA GLU A 16 60.39 -29.77 16.46
C GLU A 16 58.93 -29.80 16.00
N TYR A 17 58.01 -30.25 16.85
CA TYR A 17 56.58 -30.25 16.54
C TYR A 17 56.05 -28.83 16.28
N ALA A 18 56.46 -27.85 17.09
CA ALA A 18 56.10 -26.45 16.87
C ALA A 18 56.64 -25.94 15.52
N ARG A 19 57.89 -26.27 15.18
CA ARG A 19 58.52 -25.92 13.89
C ARG A 19 57.75 -26.52 12.72
N VAL A 20 57.43 -27.81 12.78
CA VAL A 20 56.65 -28.51 11.74
C VAL A 20 55.26 -27.90 11.60
N ARG A 21 54.57 -27.59 12.71
CA ARG A 21 53.26 -26.93 12.67
C ARG A 21 53.34 -25.57 11.99
N THR A 22 54.32 -24.74 12.35
CA THR A 22 54.53 -23.44 11.69
C THR A 22 54.82 -23.59 10.20
N LEU A 23 55.59 -24.60 9.80
CA LEU A 23 55.85 -24.88 8.38
C LEU A 23 54.55 -25.26 7.65
N VAL A 24 53.73 -26.14 8.22
CA VAL A 24 52.43 -26.54 7.65
C VAL A 24 51.50 -25.35 7.52
N ASP A 25 51.38 -24.52 8.55
CA ASP A 25 50.53 -23.31 8.52
C ASP A 25 51.01 -22.31 7.46
N ASN A 26 52.33 -22.16 7.31
CA ASN A 26 52.92 -21.28 6.30
C ASN A 26 52.67 -21.81 4.88
N VAL A 27 52.79 -23.12 4.65
CA VAL A 27 52.47 -23.75 3.36
C VAL A 27 50.98 -23.58 3.04
N TYR A 28 50.09 -23.84 4.00
CA TYR A 28 48.65 -23.65 3.83
C TYR A 28 48.28 -22.20 3.49
N LYS A 29 48.93 -21.23 4.15
CA LYS A 29 48.74 -19.80 3.87
C LYS A 29 49.27 -19.37 2.50
N LYS A 30 50.31 -20.03 1.97
CA LYS A 30 50.95 -19.71 0.68
C LYS A 30 50.38 -20.48 -0.52
N ASP A 31 49.63 -21.55 -0.29
CA ASP A 31 49.04 -22.34 -1.37
C ASP A 31 48.06 -21.49 -2.21
N PRO A 32 48.32 -21.30 -3.52
CA PRO A 32 47.47 -20.48 -4.38
C PRO A 32 46.03 -20.97 -4.46
N LYS A 33 45.78 -22.28 -4.39
CA LYS A 33 44.42 -22.85 -4.46
C LYS A 33 43.60 -22.48 -3.23
N ILE A 34 44.23 -22.51 -2.06
CA ILE A 34 43.59 -22.14 -0.80
C ILE A 34 43.31 -20.63 -0.77
N GLN A 35 44.25 -19.81 -1.24
CA GLN A 35 44.07 -18.36 -1.34
C GLN A 35 42.91 -18.01 -2.26
N MET A 36 42.88 -18.55 -3.48
CA MET A 36 41.79 -18.32 -4.45
C MET A 36 40.43 -18.73 -3.88
N ARG A 37 40.32 -19.91 -3.25
CA ARG A 37 39.07 -20.34 -2.61
C ARG A 37 38.61 -19.37 -1.52
N LYS A 38 39.54 -18.84 -0.74
CA LYS A 38 39.24 -17.87 0.33
C LYS A 38 38.82 -16.52 -0.23
N GLU A 39 39.44 -16.08 -1.32
CA GLU A 39 39.08 -14.85 -2.05
C GLU A 39 37.72 -14.98 -2.72
N GLU A 40 37.45 -16.09 -3.40
CA GLU A 40 36.16 -16.39 -4.02
C GLU A 40 35.03 -16.44 -2.99
N GLN A 41 35.24 -17.07 -1.83
CA GLN A 41 34.25 -17.05 -0.74
C GLN A 41 33.97 -15.63 -0.20
N LYS A 42 34.99 -14.77 -0.12
CA LYS A 42 34.82 -13.36 0.27
C LYS A 42 34.08 -12.58 -0.82
N ALA A 43 34.45 -12.77 -2.08
CA ALA A 43 33.83 -12.14 -3.23
C ALA A 43 32.36 -12.55 -3.35
N GLU A 44 32.02 -13.83 -3.22
CA GLU A 44 30.65 -14.32 -3.28
C GLU A 44 29.81 -13.79 -2.10
N LYS A 45 30.39 -13.70 -0.89
CA LYS A 45 29.72 -13.07 0.25
C LYS A 45 29.47 -11.58 0.02
N GLN A 46 30.39 -10.88 -0.65
CA GLN A 46 30.24 -9.47 -1.01
C GLN A 46 29.19 -9.29 -2.11
N ARG A 47 29.25 -10.07 -3.19
CA ARG A 47 28.24 -10.08 -4.26
C ARG A 47 26.84 -10.39 -3.74
N ARG A 48 26.71 -11.33 -2.79
CA ARG A 48 25.42 -11.62 -2.13
C ARG A 48 24.91 -10.44 -1.28
N LYS A 49 25.78 -9.64 -0.68
CA LYS A 49 25.38 -8.42 0.06
C LYS A 49 24.95 -7.32 -0.91
N GLU A 50 25.72 -7.10 -1.98
CA GLU A 50 25.42 -6.11 -3.03
C GLU A 50 24.12 -6.45 -3.76
N ALA A 51 23.90 -7.72 -4.12
CA ALA A 51 22.65 -8.19 -4.72
C ALA A 51 21.45 -7.93 -3.80
N LYS A 52 21.55 -8.27 -2.50
CA LYS A 52 20.48 -7.98 -1.52
C LYS A 52 20.23 -6.48 -1.36
N TYR A 53 21.30 -5.68 -1.35
CA TYR A 53 21.19 -4.22 -1.25
C TYR A 53 20.49 -3.65 -2.48
N LEU A 54 20.88 -4.07 -3.69
CA LEU A 54 20.27 -3.64 -4.94
C LEU A 54 18.81 -4.08 -5.05
N THR A 55 18.48 -5.33 -4.69
CA THR A 55 17.08 -5.79 -4.66
C THR A 55 16.24 -4.96 -3.69
N LYS A 56 16.75 -4.70 -2.48
CA LYS A 56 16.04 -3.86 -1.51
C LYS A 56 15.85 -2.43 -2.02
N LYS A 57 16.88 -1.85 -2.65
CA LYS A 57 16.85 -0.49 -3.21
C LYS A 57 15.84 -0.38 -4.35
N LEU A 58 15.75 -1.39 -5.22
CA LEU A 58 14.73 -1.43 -6.29
C LEU A 58 13.31 -1.60 -5.74
N GLN A 59 13.11 -2.47 -4.74
CA GLN A 59 11.80 -2.64 -4.09
C GLN A 59 11.32 -1.36 -3.37
N GLU A 60 12.23 -0.64 -2.73
CA GLU A 60 11.93 0.64 -2.08
C GLU A 60 11.61 1.75 -3.10
N GLU A 61 12.35 1.82 -4.20
CA GLU A 61 12.09 2.75 -5.30
C GLU A 61 10.76 2.46 -6.03
N GLU A 62 10.41 1.19 -6.23
CA GLU A 62 9.12 0.80 -6.81
C GLU A 62 7.95 1.10 -5.87
N ALA A 63 8.09 0.81 -4.57
CA ALA A 63 7.05 1.12 -3.58
C ALA A 63 6.82 2.63 -3.42
N THR A 64 7.88 3.43 -3.48
CA THR A 64 7.78 4.90 -3.42
C THR A 64 7.14 5.47 -4.68
N ARG A 65 7.49 4.98 -5.88
CA ARG A 65 6.81 5.37 -7.13
C ARG A 65 5.34 4.96 -7.14
N ALA A 66 4.99 3.75 -6.72
CA ALA A 66 3.60 3.30 -6.66
C ALA A 66 2.76 4.16 -5.69
N ALA A 67 3.32 4.56 -4.54
CA ALA A 67 2.64 5.43 -3.59
C ALA A 67 2.45 6.87 -4.13
N GLU A 68 3.43 7.40 -4.88
CA GLU A 68 3.32 8.71 -5.53
C GLU A 68 2.26 8.69 -6.65
N GLU A 69 2.27 7.69 -7.52
CA GLU A 69 1.29 7.51 -8.58
C GLU A 69 -0.14 7.38 -8.04
N GLU A 70 -0.34 6.63 -6.94
CA GLU A 70 -1.66 6.52 -6.31
C GLU A 70 -2.15 7.86 -5.73
N ARG A 71 -1.24 8.65 -5.13
CA ARG A 71 -1.58 9.99 -4.63
C ARG A 71 -1.96 10.95 -5.77
N VAL A 72 -1.19 10.94 -6.87
CA VAL A 72 -1.47 11.76 -8.05
C VAL A 72 -2.81 11.36 -8.68
N ARG A 73 -3.09 10.06 -8.84
CA ARG A 73 -4.39 9.58 -9.36
C ARG A 73 -5.57 10.05 -8.51
N LYS A 74 -5.49 9.92 -7.19
CA LYS A 74 -6.55 10.41 -6.28
C LYS A 74 -6.74 11.92 -6.36
N GLU A 75 -5.65 12.68 -6.48
CA GLU A 75 -5.73 14.14 -6.64
C GLU A 75 -6.36 14.52 -7.98
N GLU A 76 -5.96 13.89 -9.08
CA GLU A 76 -6.55 14.12 -10.41
C GLU A 76 -8.03 13.74 -10.48
N GLU A 77 -8.43 12.61 -9.89
CA GLU A 77 -9.83 12.19 -9.81
C GLU A 77 -10.66 13.21 -9.01
N SER A 78 -10.13 13.70 -7.88
CA SER A 78 -10.80 14.73 -7.09
C SER A 78 -10.96 16.06 -7.85
N LYS A 79 -9.92 16.46 -8.61
CA LYS A 79 -9.96 17.66 -9.47
C LYS A 79 -10.99 17.51 -10.59
N LYS A 80 -11.00 16.37 -11.29
CA LYS A 80 -11.97 16.08 -12.37
C LYS A 80 -13.41 16.09 -11.85
N VAL A 81 -13.67 15.50 -10.67
CA VAL A 81 -15.00 15.54 -10.03
C VAL A 81 -15.41 16.97 -9.66
N ALA A 82 -14.50 17.77 -9.10
CA ALA A 82 -14.76 19.17 -8.76
C ALA A 82 -15.03 20.04 -10.00
N GLU A 83 -14.23 19.88 -11.06
CA GLU A 83 -14.41 20.58 -12.33
C GLU A 83 -15.72 20.19 -13.03
N ALA A 84 -16.06 18.91 -13.07
CA ALA A 84 -17.33 18.42 -13.60
C ALA A 84 -18.53 18.99 -12.83
N ALA A 85 -18.44 19.08 -11.50
CA ALA A 85 -19.49 19.68 -10.67
C ALA A 85 -19.66 21.19 -10.95
N LEU A 86 -18.57 21.94 -11.14
CA LEU A 86 -18.63 23.35 -11.53
C LEU A 86 -19.20 23.52 -12.96
N HIS A 87 -18.81 22.66 -13.90
CA HIS A 87 -19.33 22.69 -15.26
C HIS A 87 -20.83 22.41 -15.28
N GLN A 88 -21.30 21.39 -14.55
CA GLN A 88 -22.72 21.07 -14.45
C GLN A 88 -23.53 22.21 -13.81
N LYS A 89 -22.99 22.91 -12.79
CA LYS A 89 -23.63 24.09 -12.21
C LYS A 89 -23.77 25.23 -13.22
N LYS A 90 -22.73 25.52 -14.00
CA LYS A 90 -22.75 26.54 -15.07
C LYS A 90 -23.76 26.18 -16.17
N VAL A 91 -23.80 24.91 -16.60
CA VAL A 91 -24.78 24.43 -17.60
C VAL A 91 -26.21 24.57 -17.06
N LYS A 92 -26.49 24.06 -15.85
CA LYS A 92 -27.80 24.19 -15.20
C LYS A 92 -28.23 25.64 -15.01
N GLU A 93 -27.31 26.55 -14.70
CA GLU A 93 -27.61 27.98 -14.60
C GLU A 93 -27.94 28.62 -15.96
N LYS A 94 -27.18 28.27 -17.02
CA LYS A 94 -27.47 28.70 -18.39
C LYS A 94 -28.82 28.17 -18.88
N GLU A 95 -29.10 26.89 -18.67
CA GLU A 95 -30.39 26.26 -19.03
C GLU A 95 -31.55 26.92 -18.28
N LYS A 96 -31.43 27.15 -16.97
CA LYS A 96 -32.44 27.88 -16.19
C LYS A 96 -32.65 29.31 -16.69
N LYS A 97 -31.59 30.00 -17.12
CA LYS A 97 -31.70 31.35 -17.72
C LYS A 97 -32.42 31.30 -19.07
N LEU A 98 -32.13 30.31 -19.91
CA LEU A 98 -32.81 30.13 -21.21
C LEU A 98 -34.29 29.76 -21.02
N LEU A 99 -34.60 28.82 -20.12
CA LEU A 99 -35.97 28.46 -19.76
C LEU A 99 -36.78 29.66 -19.26
N ARG A 100 -36.17 30.54 -18.46
CA ARG A 100 -36.84 31.77 -18.00
C ARG A 100 -37.14 32.73 -19.17
N LYS A 101 -36.19 32.94 -20.08
CA LYS A 101 -36.40 33.80 -21.26
C LYS A 101 -37.53 33.26 -22.14
N GLU A 102 -37.53 31.96 -22.38
CA GLU A 102 -38.53 31.33 -23.23
C GLU A 102 -39.92 31.30 -22.57
N LYS A 103 -39.99 31.06 -21.26
CA LYS A 103 -41.23 31.18 -20.48
C LYS A 103 -41.80 32.60 -20.56
N THR A 104 -40.95 33.62 -20.43
CA THR A 104 -41.38 35.01 -20.61
C THR A 104 -41.86 35.28 -22.03
N ARG A 105 -41.16 34.77 -23.06
CA ARG A 105 -41.59 34.88 -24.47
C ARG A 105 -42.98 34.26 -24.68
N LEU A 106 -43.22 33.04 -24.18
CA LEU A 106 -44.53 32.40 -24.26
C LEU A 106 -45.61 33.24 -23.58
N CYS A 107 -45.35 33.77 -22.37
CA CYS A 107 -46.32 34.63 -21.69
C CYS A 107 -46.63 35.91 -22.48
N THR A 108 -45.66 36.50 -23.18
CA THR A 108 -45.88 37.68 -24.05
C THR A 108 -46.73 37.32 -25.27
N LEU A 109 -46.46 36.19 -25.94
CA LEU A 109 -47.23 35.73 -27.10
C LEU A 109 -48.65 35.28 -26.72
N ALA A 110 -48.83 34.75 -25.51
CA ALA A 110 -50.13 34.33 -24.98
C ALA A 110 -50.97 35.49 -24.43
N ALA A 111 -50.37 36.64 -24.10
CA ALA A 111 -51.08 37.81 -23.57
C ALA A 111 -52.32 38.25 -24.40
N PRO A 112 -52.25 38.39 -25.74
CA PRO A 112 -53.44 38.72 -26.55
C PRO A 112 -54.49 37.61 -26.56
N VAL A 113 -54.06 36.33 -26.48
CA VAL A 113 -54.96 35.17 -26.46
C VAL A 113 -55.76 35.11 -25.15
N VAL A 114 -55.10 35.39 -24.02
CA VAL A 114 -55.74 35.43 -22.69
C VAL A 114 -56.63 36.67 -22.54
N ALA A 115 -56.30 37.79 -23.21
CA ALA A 115 -57.11 39.00 -23.17
C ALA A 115 -58.44 38.85 -23.95
N ASP A 116 -58.45 38.08 -25.03
CA ASP A 116 -59.64 37.82 -25.83
C ASP A 116 -60.49 36.68 -25.23
N SER A 117 -61.62 37.03 -24.60
CA SER A 117 -62.51 36.05 -23.94
C SER A 117 -63.12 35.02 -24.91
N HIS A 118 -62.98 35.21 -26.22
CA HIS A 118 -63.42 34.28 -27.26
C HIS A 118 -62.62 32.96 -27.29
N PHE A 119 -61.38 32.94 -26.79
CA PHE A 119 -60.51 31.76 -26.89
C PHE A 119 -60.62 30.80 -25.71
N GLY A 120 -61.32 31.18 -24.62
CA GLY A 120 -61.53 30.32 -23.46
C GLY A 120 -60.24 29.86 -22.75
N MET A 121 -59.12 30.53 -23.02
CA MET A 121 -57.82 30.22 -22.42
C MET A 121 -57.59 31.05 -21.17
N SER A 122 -57.38 30.37 -20.06
CA SER A 122 -57.10 31.01 -18.77
C SER A 122 -55.61 31.27 -18.58
N LYS A 123 -55.27 32.11 -17.59
CA LYS A 123 -53.87 32.34 -17.21
C LYS A 123 -53.23 31.07 -16.65
N GLU A 124 -54.03 30.25 -15.98
CA GLU A 124 -53.67 28.96 -15.40
C GLU A 124 -53.26 27.95 -16.48
N ASP A 125 -53.93 27.95 -17.63
CA ASP A 125 -53.60 27.11 -18.78
C ASP A 125 -52.22 27.46 -19.37
N VAL A 126 -51.91 28.76 -19.45
CA VAL A 126 -50.59 29.24 -19.89
C VAL A 126 -49.51 28.82 -18.91
N GLU A 127 -49.77 28.96 -17.60
CA GLU A 127 -48.84 28.55 -16.55
C GLU A 127 -48.61 27.03 -16.53
N SER A 128 -49.66 26.24 -16.75
CA SER A 128 -49.59 24.77 -16.87
C SER A 128 -48.71 24.38 -18.05
N THR A 129 -48.93 24.98 -19.23
CA THR A 129 -48.11 24.74 -20.43
C THR A 129 -46.65 25.16 -20.20
N CYS A 130 -46.40 26.26 -19.50
CA CYS A 130 -45.04 26.70 -19.17
C CYS A 130 -44.32 25.78 -18.17
N ALA A 131 -45.07 25.04 -17.33
CA ALA A 131 -44.51 24.20 -16.27
C ALA A 131 -44.12 22.82 -16.78
N SER A 132 -44.78 22.35 -17.84
CA SER A 132 -44.63 21.00 -18.35
C SER A 132 -43.73 20.85 -19.56
N LEU A 133 -43.61 21.89 -20.39
CA LEU A 133 -42.78 21.84 -21.57
C LEU A 133 -41.29 22.00 -21.21
N ASP A 134 -40.44 21.18 -21.83
CA ASP A 134 -39.00 21.35 -21.79
C ASP A 134 -38.55 22.56 -22.65
N MET A 135 -37.26 22.90 -22.58
CA MET A 135 -36.72 24.07 -23.31
C MET A 135 -36.95 23.98 -24.83
N GLU A 136 -36.83 22.78 -25.40
CA GLU A 136 -36.92 22.58 -26.85
C GLU A 136 -38.37 22.63 -27.33
N GLN A 137 -39.28 22.01 -26.56
CA GLN A 137 -40.71 22.05 -26.79
C GLN A 137 -41.26 23.46 -26.63
N LEU A 138 -40.84 24.18 -25.60
CA LEU A 138 -41.27 25.56 -25.35
C LEU A 138 -40.79 26.48 -26.47
N LYS A 139 -39.54 26.33 -26.91
CA LYS A 139 -39.01 27.09 -28.05
C LYS A 139 -39.74 26.77 -29.34
N LYS A 140 -40.00 25.49 -29.62
CA LYS A 140 -40.76 25.05 -30.80
C LYS A 140 -42.19 25.61 -30.78
N LEU A 141 -42.81 25.69 -29.61
CA LEU A 141 -44.14 26.27 -29.45
C LEU A 141 -44.11 27.79 -29.70
N CYS A 142 -43.17 28.53 -29.12
CA CYS A 142 -43.02 29.97 -29.34
C CYS A 142 -42.66 30.31 -30.79
N ASP A 143 -41.70 29.59 -31.40
CA ASP A 143 -41.36 29.72 -32.82
C ASP A 143 -42.56 29.40 -33.72
N GLY A 144 -43.42 28.48 -33.26
CA GLY A 144 -44.72 28.24 -33.86
C GLY A 144 -45.63 29.46 -33.75
N MET A 145 -45.82 30.03 -32.56
CA MET A 145 -46.75 31.14 -32.31
C MET A 145 -46.30 32.49 -32.89
N ASP A 146 -45.01 32.66 -33.18
CA ASP A 146 -44.50 33.89 -33.77
C ASP A 146 -45.01 34.10 -35.20
N GLY A 147 -45.65 35.25 -35.43
CA GLY A 147 -46.19 35.65 -36.74
C GLY A 147 -47.56 35.07 -37.08
N LYS A 148 -48.22 34.38 -36.14
CA LYS A 148 -49.57 33.82 -36.32
C LYS A 148 -50.65 34.66 -35.65
N ASP A 149 -51.87 34.53 -36.16
CA ASP A 149 -53.05 35.20 -35.60
C ASP A 149 -53.42 34.64 -34.22
N ALA A 150 -54.07 35.46 -33.39
CA ALA A 150 -54.47 35.10 -32.03
C ALA A 150 -55.26 33.77 -31.95
N ALA A 151 -56.10 33.48 -32.96
CA ALA A 151 -56.85 32.23 -33.06
C ALA A 151 -55.98 31.00 -33.35
N GLU A 152 -54.90 31.15 -34.11
CA GLU A 152 -53.97 30.05 -34.34
C GLU A 152 -53.07 29.83 -33.12
N ASN A 153 -52.66 30.91 -32.44
CA ASN A 153 -51.95 30.84 -31.16
C ASN A 153 -52.77 30.12 -30.08
N ALA A 154 -54.06 30.43 -29.96
CA ALA A 154 -54.98 29.72 -29.07
C ALA A 154 -55.04 28.22 -29.37
N ARG A 155 -55.19 27.85 -30.64
CA ARG A 155 -55.20 26.45 -31.09
C ARG A 155 -53.91 25.72 -30.75
N MET A 156 -52.75 26.36 -30.95
CA MET A 156 -51.45 25.77 -30.64
C MET A 156 -51.27 25.54 -29.14
N MET A 157 -51.71 26.46 -28.30
CA MET A 157 -51.66 26.29 -26.85
C MET A 157 -52.63 25.22 -26.33
N SER A 158 -53.88 25.18 -26.84
CA SER A 158 -54.82 24.10 -26.49
C SER A 158 -54.29 22.72 -26.89
N ASN A 159 -53.61 22.62 -28.03
CA ASN A 159 -52.95 21.37 -28.46
C ASN A 159 -51.81 20.97 -27.52
N ALA A 160 -51.02 21.92 -27.02
CA ALA A 160 -49.94 21.66 -26.06
C ALA A 160 -50.49 21.10 -24.73
N LEU A 161 -51.58 21.66 -24.21
CA LEU A 161 -52.29 21.18 -23.00
C LEU A 161 -52.90 19.79 -23.20
N ARG A 162 -53.40 19.50 -24.40
CA ARG A 162 -53.97 18.19 -24.71
C ARG A 162 -52.89 17.10 -24.80
N ASN A 163 -51.71 17.44 -25.30
CA ASN A 163 -50.59 16.50 -25.41
C ASN A 163 -50.04 16.08 -24.04
N GLU A 164 -50.05 17.00 -23.07
CA GLU A 164 -49.75 16.72 -21.65
C GLU A 164 -50.67 15.66 -21.03
N SER A 165 -51.95 15.70 -21.40
CA SER A 165 -52.96 14.79 -20.86
C SER A 165 -52.83 13.37 -21.41
N SER A 166 -52.37 13.23 -22.67
CA SER A 166 -52.16 11.92 -23.32
C SER A 166 -50.84 11.24 -22.95
N SER A 167 -49.89 11.98 -22.36
CA SER A 167 -48.54 11.48 -22.06
C SER A 167 -48.43 10.69 -20.74
N LYS A 168 -49.49 10.64 -19.92
CA LYS A 168 -49.49 10.00 -18.59
C LYS A 168 -50.02 8.56 -18.56
N GLU A 169 -50.62 8.06 -19.64
CA GLU A 169 -51.32 6.75 -19.62
C GLU A 169 -50.49 5.57 -20.20
N GLU A 170 -49.28 5.77 -20.73
CA GLU A 170 -48.51 4.74 -21.48
C GLU A 170 -47.12 4.35 -20.92
N LYS A 171 -46.83 4.56 -19.62
CA LYS A 171 -45.54 4.14 -19.01
C LYS A 171 -45.62 3.27 -17.75
N LYS A 172 -46.60 2.37 -17.72
CA LYS A 172 -46.68 1.28 -16.74
C LYS A 172 -46.77 -0.02 -17.54
N ILE A 173 -45.76 -0.90 -17.40
CA ILE A 173 -45.49 -2.16 -18.13
C ILE A 173 -44.29 -2.02 -19.10
N GLU A 174 -43.07 -2.10 -18.56
CA GLU A 174 -41.83 -2.67 -19.14
C GLU A 174 -40.60 -2.05 -18.46
N ALA A 175 -40.19 -2.64 -17.34
CA ALA A 175 -38.86 -2.50 -16.79
C ALA A 175 -38.36 -3.90 -16.42
N ASN A 176 -38.19 -4.72 -17.46
CA ASN A 176 -37.39 -5.94 -17.48
C ASN A 176 -36.53 -5.87 -18.75
N SER A 177 -35.32 -6.40 -18.69
CA SER A 177 -34.26 -6.33 -19.72
C SER A 177 -33.41 -5.05 -19.73
N VAL A 178 -32.42 -5.02 -18.84
CA VAL A 178 -31.15 -4.33 -19.11
C VAL A 178 -30.35 -5.26 -20.00
N GLU A 179 -30.36 -4.97 -21.30
CA GLU A 179 -29.45 -5.53 -22.27
C GLU A 179 -28.34 -4.48 -22.51
N CYS A 180 -27.13 -4.77 -22.06
CA CYS A 180 -25.93 -4.04 -22.45
C CYS A 180 -25.02 -5.02 -23.20
N PRO A 181 -24.57 -4.70 -24.42
CA PRO A 181 -23.70 -5.56 -25.19
C PRO A 181 -22.30 -5.52 -24.58
N GLY A 182 -21.75 -6.70 -24.26
CA GLY A 182 -20.32 -6.89 -23.98
C GLY A 182 -19.85 -6.40 -22.61
N GLY A 183 -20.02 -7.23 -21.59
CA GLY A 183 -19.35 -7.03 -20.30
C GLY A 183 -19.96 -7.89 -19.21
N ALA A 184 -19.37 -9.06 -18.95
CA ALA A 184 -19.82 -9.94 -17.88
C ALA A 184 -19.66 -9.26 -16.52
N VAL A 185 -20.79 -8.95 -15.85
CA VAL A 185 -20.83 -8.53 -14.45
C VAL A 185 -21.08 -9.77 -13.59
N VAL A 186 -20.09 -10.14 -12.77
CA VAL A 186 -20.22 -11.23 -11.79
C VAL A 186 -20.79 -10.67 -10.49
N VAL A 187 -21.98 -11.13 -10.11
CA VAL A 187 -22.61 -10.83 -8.82
C VAL A 187 -22.25 -11.93 -7.82
N LEU A 188 -21.38 -11.64 -6.86
CA LEU A 188 -21.08 -12.52 -5.73
C LEU A 188 -22.15 -12.38 -4.65
N ARG A 189 -22.87 -13.47 -4.37
CA ARG A 189 -23.81 -13.57 -3.25
C ARG A 189 -23.20 -14.51 -2.20
N ALA A 190 -22.85 -13.98 -1.03
CA ALA A 190 -22.41 -14.77 0.10
C ALA A 190 -23.61 -15.50 0.74
N VAL A 191 -23.52 -16.82 0.87
CA VAL A 191 -24.48 -17.65 1.62
C VAL A 191 -23.79 -18.10 2.91
N PRO A 192 -24.29 -17.74 4.10
CA PRO A 192 -23.75 -18.22 5.36
C PRO A 192 -24.41 -19.56 5.74
N GLY A 193 -23.62 -20.62 5.93
CA GLY A 193 -24.13 -21.83 6.57
C GLY A 193 -23.25 -23.08 6.41
N PHE A 194 -23.00 -23.71 7.56
CA PHE A 194 -22.60 -25.11 7.73
C PHE A 194 -21.11 -25.44 7.54
N PHE A 195 -20.31 -25.39 8.61
CA PHE A 195 -19.71 -26.59 9.23
C PHE A 195 -19.00 -26.22 10.53
N ARG A 196 -19.28 -27.01 11.57
CA ARG A 196 -18.79 -26.90 12.95
C ARG A 196 -17.51 -27.73 13.03
N GLY A 197 -16.34 -27.11 13.14
CA GLY A 197 -15.06 -27.80 13.19
C GLY A 197 -13.94 -26.84 13.55
N ASP A 198 -13.25 -27.15 14.63
CA ASP A 198 -12.26 -26.34 15.33
C ASP A 198 -11.07 -25.97 14.41
N GLY A 199 -10.74 -24.68 14.32
CA GLY A 199 -9.46 -24.19 13.77
C GLY A 199 -9.38 -24.00 12.25
N GLY A 200 -9.50 -22.75 11.81
CA GLY A 200 -8.99 -22.28 10.51
C GLY A 200 -10.07 -21.74 9.58
N ASP A 201 -10.13 -20.42 9.45
CA ASP A 201 -10.96 -19.70 8.48
C ASP A 201 -10.53 -20.05 7.04
N ALA A 202 -11.08 -21.14 6.50
CA ALA A 202 -10.94 -21.51 5.11
C ALA A 202 -12.06 -20.85 4.29
N LEU A 203 -11.76 -19.71 3.66
CA LEU A 203 -12.60 -19.17 2.58
C LEU A 203 -12.44 -20.05 1.34
N VAL A 204 -13.35 -21.03 1.18
CA VAL A 204 -13.48 -21.82 -0.05
C VAL A 204 -14.31 -21.02 -1.04
N ALA A 205 -13.64 -20.26 -1.91
CA ALA A 205 -14.28 -19.67 -3.08
C ALA A 205 -14.43 -20.76 -4.16
N SER A 206 -15.63 -21.34 -4.26
CA SER A 206 -15.98 -22.26 -5.35
C SER A 206 -16.40 -21.44 -6.58
N LEU A 207 -15.46 -21.22 -7.50
CA LEU A 207 -15.76 -20.68 -8.83
C LEU A 207 -16.28 -21.82 -9.72
N TYR A 208 -17.60 -21.89 -9.92
CA TYR A 208 -18.19 -22.74 -10.95
C TYR A 208 -18.30 -21.94 -12.25
N LEU A 209 -17.34 -22.15 -13.16
CA LEU A 209 -17.44 -21.70 -14.55
C LEU A 209 -18.22 -22.73 -15.37
N LEU A 210 -19.54 -22.57 -15.41
CA LEU A 210 -20.38 -23.20 -16.44
C LEU A 210 -20.19 -22.40 -17.75
N GLY A 211 -19.52 -22.98 -18.73
CA GLY A 211 -19.57 -22.49 -20.12
C GLY A 211 -18.22 -22.37 -20.83
N HIS A 212 -17.79 -23.47 -21.45
CA HIS A 212 -17.29 -23.55 -22.83
C HIS A 212 -16.39 -22.46 -23.44
N HIS A 213 -15.43 -21.87 -22.71
CA HIS A 213 -14.39 -21.05 -23.36
C HIS A 213 -13.08 -20.92 -22.57
N TRP A 214 -12.47 -22.03 -22.14
CA TRP A 214 -11.24 -22.02 -21.34
C TRP A 214 -9.94 -21.95 -22.16
N GLU A 215 -9.98 -22.23 -23.48
CA GLU A 215 -8.79 -22.21 -24.35
C GLU A 215 -8.33 -20.79 -24.76
N ALA A 216 -9.23 -19.78 -24.76
CA ALA A 216 -8.85 -18.43 -25.19
C ALA A 216 -8.24 -17.55 -24.07
N SER A 217 -8.60 -17.81 -22.80
CA SER A 217 -8.08 -17.04 -21.67
C SER A 217 -6.69 -17.49 -21.22
N CYS A 218 -6.30 -18.73 -21.56
CA CYS A 218 -4.93 -19.21 -21.31
C CYS A 218 -3.92 -18.64 -22.33
N SER A 219 -4.36 -18.35 -23.56
CA SER A 219 -3.49 -17.78 -24.61
C SER A 219 -3.10 -16.32 -24.36
N LEU A 220 -3.89 -15.56 -23.59
CA LEU A 220 -3.55 -14.19 -23.20
C LEU A 220 -2.59 -14.11 -22.00
N LEU A 221 -2.39 -15.22 -21.27
CA LEU A 221 -1.41 -15.33 -20.17
C LEU A 221 -0.12 -16.04 -20.59
N HIS A 222 -0.13 -16.75 -21.73
CA HIS A 222 1.05 -17.39 -22.31
C HIS A 222 1.86 -16.49 -23.26
N GLY A 223 1.34 -15.32 -23.65
CA GLY A 223 1.99 -14.37 -24.57
C GLY A 223 2.98 -13.39 -23.92
N ALA A 224 3.31 -13.54 -22.64
CA ALA A 224 4.22 -12.64 -21.90
C ALA A 224 5.55 -13.30 -21.46
N LEU A 225 5.85 -14.51 -21.97
CA LEU A 225 7.08 -15.27 -21.69
C LEU A 225 7.66 -15.89 -22.96
N GLU A 226 7.97 -15.06 -23.97
CA GLU A 226 8.86 -15.47 -25.05
C GLU A 226 10.30 -15.08 -24.69
N GLY A 227 11.11 -16.08 -24.32
CA GLY A 227 12.56 -15.90 -24.37
C GLY A 227 13.41 -16.53 -23.27
N VAL A 228 13.15 -17.76 -22.78
CA VAL A 228 14.23 -18.57 -22.16
C VAL A 228 14.05 -20.08 -22.43
N ASN A 229 15.12 -20.68 -22.95
CA ASN A 229 15.32 -22.06 -23.37
C ASN A 229 14.99 -23.14 -22.30
N PRO A 230 14.53 -24.36 -22.68
CA PRO A 230 14.11 -25.38 -21.73
C PRO A 230 15.16 -26.51 -21.58
N VAL A 231 16.24 -26.34 -20.80
CA VAL A 231 17.04 -27.50 -20.33
C VAL A 231 17.76 -27.17 -19.00
N HIS A 232 17.65 -28.12 -18.05
CA HIS A 232 18.37 -28.32 -16.77
C HIS A 232 17.73 -27.83 -15.44
N PRO A 233 17.21 -28.77 -14.61
CA PRO A 233 16.70 -28.50 -13.27
C PRO A 233 17.81 -28.63 -12.22
N TRP A 234 17.97 -27.62 -11.36
CA TRP A 234 18.73 -27.72 -10.12
C TRP A 234 17.85 -27.25 -8.96
N THR A 235 17.56 -28.18 -8.05
CA THR A 235 16.83 -28.02 -6.81
C THR A 235 17.73 -27.43 -5.73
N CYS A 236 17.25 -26.42 -4.98
CA CYS A 236 17.31 -26.37 -3.50
C CYS A 236 16.68 -25.08 -2.95
N ASP A 237 15.89 -25.26 -1.88
CA ASP A 237 15.19 -24.29 -1.03
C ASP A 237 13.87 -23.67 -1.56
N GLY A 238 12.78 -24.42 -1.33
CA GLY A 238 11.49 -23.82 -0.96
C GLY A 238 10.42 -23.77 -2.04
N GLY A 239 9.70 -24.90 -2.22
CA GLY A 239 8.36 -24.91 -2.81
C GLY A 239 8.30 -25.08 -4.33
N ALA A 240 8.35 -26.33 -4.80
CA ALA A 240 7.97 -26.64 -6.18
C ALA A 240 6.45 -26.80 -6.27
N ILE A 241 5.81 -25.93 -7.07
CA ILE A 241 4.44 -26.12 -7.54
C ILE A 241 4.51 -27.17 -8.66
N GLY A 242 4.16 -28.41 -8.34
CA GLY A 242 3.98 -29.46 -9.33
C GLY A 242 2.54 -29.46 -9.83
N VAL A 243 2.33 -29.04 -11.09
CA VAL A 243 1.09 -29.33 -11.81
C VAL A 243 1.31 -30.67 -12.51
N VAL A 244 0.66 -31.73 -12.01
CA VAL A 244 0.62 -33.04 -12.68
C VAL A 244 -0.68 -33.07 -13.50
N PRO A 245 -0.64 -33.08 -14.84
CA PRO A 245 -1.84 -33.33 -15.64
C PRO A 245 -2.15 -34.82 -15.55
N SER A 246 -3.06 -35.19 -14.64
CA SER A 246 -3.60 -36.55 -14.58
C SER A 246 -4.58 -36.72 -15.73
N LEU A 247 -4.20 -37.56 -16.69
CA LEU A 247 -4.92 -37.85 -17.92
C LEU A 247 -6.06 -38.85 -17.69
N GLU A 248 -6.91 -38.62 -16.68
CA GLU A 248 -8.10 -39.44 -16.40
C GLU A 248 -9.02 -38.66 -15.45
N ALA A 249 -10.26 -38.41 -15.88
CA ALA A 249 -11.41 -37.82 -15.18
C ALA A 249 -11.64 -36.28 -15.27
N PRO A 250 -12.87 -35.84 -15.62
CA PRO A 250 -13.24 -34.44 -15.74
C PRO A 250 -13.62 -33.87 -14.36
N HIS A 251 -12.63 -33.57 -13.52
CA HIS A 251 -12.80 -32.72 -12.33
C HIS A 251 -11.43 -32.38 -11.74
N LEU A 252 -10.77 -31.36 -12.31
CA LEU A 252 -9.54 -30.83 -11.73
C LEU A 252 -9.88 -29.97 -10.50
N ARG A 253 -9.72 -30.58 -9.32
CA ARG A 253 -9.80 -29.94 -8.02
C ARG A 253 -8.42 -29.36 -7.69
N LEU A 254 -8.25 -28.04 -7.84
CA LEU A 254 -7.01 -27.37 -7.44
C LEU A 254 -7.00 -27.22 -5.91
N VAL A 255 -6.16 -27.99 -5.21
CA VAL A 255 -6.01 -27.92 -3.76
C VAL A 255 -4.73 -27.15 -3.44
N LEU A 256 -4.87 -25.95 -2.87
CA LEU A 256 -3.73 -25.20 -2.33
C LEU A 256 -3.50 -25.62 -0.87
N VAL A 257 -2.54 -26.51 -0.63
CA VAL A 257 -2.11 -26.87 0.73
C VAL A 257 -0.98 -25.94 1.16
N ARG A 258 -1.25 -25.06 2.13
CA ARG A 258 -0.19 -24.38 2.89
C ARG A 258 0.06 -25.15 4.18
N THR A 259 1.20 -25.84 4.26
CA THR A 259 1.66 -26.47 5.51
C THR A 259 2.39 -25.44 6.36
N ALA A 260 1.78 -25.00 7.46
CA ALA A 260 2.47 -24.19 8.48
C ALA A 260 3.31 -25.12 9.37
N SER A 261 4.64 -24.96 9.34
CA SER A 261 5.56 -25.69 10.22
C SER A 261 5.57 -25.05 11.61
N SER A 262 5.08 -25.83 12.58
CA SER A 262 5.07 -25.53 14.01
C SER A 262 6.48 -25.41 14.61
N LYS A 263 6.72 -24.36 15.41
CA LYS A 263 7.77 -24.34 16.43
C LYS A 263 7.15 -23.92 17.77
N ALA A 264 7.03 -24.89 18.66
CA ALA A 264 6.39 -24.78 19.96
C ALA A 264 7.23 -23.99 21.00
N PRO A 265 6.57 -23.34 21.99
CA PRO A 265 7.22 -22.71 23.15
C PRO A 265 7.32 -23.67 24.34
N GLN A 266 8.30 -23.46 25.24
CA GLN A 266 8.38 -24.15 26.54
C GLN A 266 8.50 -23.15 27.72
N PRO A 267 7.79 -23.39 28.85
CA PRO A 267 7.81 -22.57 30.07
C PRO A 267 8.52 -23.27 31.28
N ALA A 268 8.95 -22.49 32.29
CA ALA A 268 9.11 -22.85 33.73
C ALA A 268 9.93 -21.75 34.47
N SER A 269 9.36 -21.03 35.45
CA SER A 269 9.48 -21.22 36.94
C SER A 269 10.85 -20.82 37.54
N SER A 270 11.01 -20.17 38.71
CA SER A 270 10.14 -19.64 39.79
C SER A 270 11.01 -18.80 40.78
N GLN A 271 10.33 -18.07 41.69
CA GLN A 271 10.71 -17.62 43.06
C GLN A 271 11.35 -16.22 43.26
N THR A 272 11.12 -15.42 44.31
CA THR A 272 10.05 -15.17 45.32
C THR A 272 10.48 -13.90 46.12
N ALA A 273 9.48 -13.18 46.65
CA ALA A 273 9.43 -11.95 47.43
C ALA A 273 10.33 -11.72 48.68
N ASN A 274 10.58 -10.43 48.97
CA ASN A 274 10.40 -9.69 50.26
C ASN A 274 11.04 -8.29 50.12
N GLY A 275 10.53 -7.12 50.53
CA GLY A 275 9.44 -6.75 51.42
C GLY A 275 9.96 -5.95 52.63
N LYS A 276 10.00 -4.60 52.60
CA LYS A 276 9.79 -3.73 53.79
C LYS A 276 9.63 -2.24 53.44
N ALA A 277 8.65 -1.62 54.11
CA ALA A 277 8.13 -0.27 54.00
C ALA A 277 8.93 0.82 54.75
N VAL A 278 8.63 2.10 54.51
CA VAL A 278 8.09 3.09 55.51
C VAL A 278 8.16 4.55 54.99
N VAL A 279 6.97 5.13 54.74
CA VAL A 279 6.40 6.44 55.18
C VAL A 279 6.93 7.81 54.64
N ASP A 280 5.98 8.58 54.09
CA ASP A 280 5.87 9.99 53.59
C ASP A 280 6.22 11.13 54.60
N PRO A 281 6.06 12.48 54.35
CA PRO A 281 5.54 13.26 53.17
C PRO A 281 6.28 14.59 52.75
N VAL A 282 6.12 15.02 51.46
CA VAL A 282 5.75 16.35 50.81
C VAL A 282 6.24 17.72 51.41
N PRO A 283 6.44 18.87 50.68
CA PRO A 283 6.13 19.26 49.27
C PRO A 283 7.24 20.01 48.46
N ASP A 284 6.91 20.27 47.17
CA ASP A 284 7.29 21.41 46.32
C ASP A 284 8.65 21.41 45.58
N GLU A 285 8.61 21.18 44.26
CA GLU A 285 9.12 22.06 43.18
C GLU A 285 9.26 21.22 41.89
N ALA A 286 8.47 21.56 40.86
CA ALA A 286 8.42 20.85 39.60
C ALA A 286 9.68 21.06 38.75
N PRO A 287 10.18 20.00 38.09
CA PRO A 287 10.59 20.14 36.70
C PRO A 287 9.86 19.11 35.84
N SER A 288 9.00 19.65 34.97
CA SER A 288 8.63 19.14 33.65
C SER A 288 9.25 17.80 33.25
N VAL A 289 8.40 16.82 33.02
CA VAL A 289 8.66 15.52 32.40
C VAL A 289 9.62 15.67 31.21
N ALA A 290 10.91 15.44 31.45
CA ALA A 290 11.93 15.43 30.41
C ALA A 290 12.01 14.03 29.82
N ASP A 291 11.78 13.91 28.52
CA ASP A 291 11.96 12.66 27.78
C ASP A 291 13.30 12.00 28.15
N PRO A 292 13.31 10.74 28.61
CA PRO A 292 14.53 10.06 29.04
C PRO A 292 15.58 9.94 27.91
N ASP A 293 15.18 10.16 26.65
CA ASP A 293 16.05 10.07 25.47
C ASP A 293 16.52 11.43 24.91
N ALA A 294 16.07 12.57 25.45
CA ALA A 294 16.57 13.89 25.02
C ALA A 294 17.98 14.14 25.59
N TRP A 295 18.96 14.35 24.73
CA TRP A 295 20.35 14.67 25.10
C TRP A 295 20.55 16.19 25.08
N THR A 296 20.89 16.79 26.21
CA THR A 296 21.28 18.21 26.26
C THR A 296 22.73 18.39 25.79
N GLU A 297 23.07 19.59 25.31
CA GLU A 297 24.45 19.91 24.87
C GLU A 297 25.47 19.68 26.00
N ALA A 298 25.11 20.07 27.23
CA ALA A 298 25.92 19.83 28.43
C ALA A 298 26.17 18.33 28.68
N GLN A 299 25.16 17.46 28.48
CA GLN A 299 25.31 16.01 28.60
C GLN A 299 26.24 15.43 27.52
N VAL A 300 26.17 15.95 26.30
CA VAL A 300 27.06 15.51 25.20
C VAL A 300 28.50 15.93 25.47
N LEU A 301 28.74 17.16 25.95
CA LEU A 301 30.07 17.62 26.33
C LEU A 301 30.65 16.81 27.50
N ALA A 302 29.87 16.53 28.54
CA ALA A 302 30.28 15.69 29.66
C ALA A 302 30.63 14.26 29.20
N LEU A 303 29.85 13.69 28.27
CA LEU A 303 30.13 12.38 27.67
C LEU A 303 31.47 12.39 26.91
N LEU A 304 31.73 13.41 26.10
CA LEU A 304 32.99 13.54 25.37
C LEU A 304 34.20 13.74 26.30
N GLN A 305 34.06 14.52 27.37
CA GLN A 305 35.10 14.71 28.38
C GLN A 305 35.40 13.40 29.12
N ALA A 306 34.36 12.66 29.51
CA ALA A 306 34.52 11.36 30.17
C ALA A 306 35.18 10.32 29.24
N LEU A 307 34.86 10.32 27.95
CA LEU A 307 35.49 9.42 26.97
C LEU A 307 36.98 9.73 26.74
N LYS A 308 37.38 11.01 26.85
CA LYS A 308 38.79 11.42 26.82
C LYS A 308 39.52 11.04 28.12
N ALA A 309 38.86 11.17 29.27
CA ALA A 309 39.46 10.82 30.57
C ALA A 309 39.67 9.31 30.76
N PHE A 310 38.80 8.48 30.18
CA PHE A 310 38.87 7.02 30.32
C PHE A 310 39.09 6.35 28.96
N PRO A 311 40.34 6.02 28.58
CA PRO A 311 40.63 5.28 27.36
C PRO A 311 40.11 3.84 27.42
N LYS A 312 40.14 3.13 26.29
CA LYS A 312 39.47 1.83 26.09
C LYS A 312 39.90 0.75 27.08
N ASP A 313 41.08 0.88 27.68
CA ASP A 313 41.69 -0.13 28.57
C ASP A 313 41.34 0.04 30.06
N ALA A 314 40.53 1.04 30.43
CA ALA A 314 40.10 1.23 31.80
C ALA A 314 39.05 0.18 32.23
N SER A 315 39.36 -0.62 33.26
CA SER A 315 38.35 -1.47 33.92
C SER A 315 37.24 -0.59 34.51
N GLN A 316 35.98 -1.00 34.37
CA GLN A 316 34.79 -0.19 34.73
C GLN A 316 34.66 1.16 34.01
N ARG A 317 35.27 1.32 32.83
CA ARG A 317 35.17 2.54 31.99
C ARG A 317 33.76 3.10 31.90
N TRP A 318 32.79 2.24 31.60
CA TRP A 318 31.43 2.65 31.33
C TRP A 318 30.67 3.10 32.58
N GLU A 319 31.02 2.57 33.75
CA GLU A 319 30.43 2.99 35.03
C GLU A 319 30.90 4.41 35.38
N ARG A 320 32.20 4.70 35.19
CA ARG A 320 32.74 6.04 35.39
C ARG A 320 32.20 7.05 34.38
N VAL A 321 32.01 6.63 33.12
CA VAL A 321 31.38 7.47 32.09
C VAL A 321 29.93 7.80 32.45
N ALA A 322 29.15 6.82 32.90
CA ALA A 322 27.77 7.06 33.31
C ALA A 322 27.67 7.94 34.56
N ALA A 323 28.60 7.79 35.52
CA ALA A 323 28.65 8.65 36.71
C ALA A 323 28.97 10.13 36.38
N ALA A 324 29.67 10.39 35.27
CA ALA A 324 30.00 11.74 34.82
C ALA A 324 28.87 12.41 34.00
N VAL A 325 27.86 11.66 33.53
CA VAL A 325 26.76 12.20 32.72
C VAL A 325 25.48 12.22 33.54
N PRO A 326 25.00 13.40 33.99
CA PRO A 326 23.84 13.48 34.87
C PRO A 326 22.57 12.96 34.19
N GLY A 327 21.89 12.02 34.83
CA GLY A 327 20.60 11.48 34.41
C GLY A 327 20.65 10.47 33.27
N LYS A 328 21.83 10.01 32.82
CA LYS A 328 21.96 9.01 31.74
C LYS A 328 22.55 7.70 32.25
N THR A 329 21.97 6.59 31.79
CA THR A 329 22.44 5.25 32.14
C THR A 329 23.64 4.83 31.29
N VAL A 330 24.37 3.79 31.74
CA VAL A 330 25.44 3.15 30.96
C VAL A 330 24.98 2.76 29.55
N VAL A 331 23.76 2.25 29.42
CA VAL A 331 23.18 1.82 28.13
C VAL A 331 22.96 3.02 27.22
N GLN A 332 22.41 4.12 27.74
CA GLN A 332 22.20 5.35 26.99
C GLN A 332 23.53 5.96 26.54
N CYS A 333 24.53 6.02 27.42
CA CYS A 333 25.87 6.51 27.07
C CYS A 333 26.49 5.68 25.93
N LYS A 334 26.44 4.34 26.03
CA LYS A 334 26.91 3.44 24.95
C LYS A 334 26.18 3.67 23.63
N LYS A 335 24.85 3.78 23.68
CA LYS A 335 23.99 4.03 22.50
C LYS A 335 24.33 5.36 21.83
N LYS A 336 24.51 6.43 22.62
CA LYS A 336 24.88 7.75 22.10
C LYS A 336 26.28 7.76 21.48
N VAL A 337 27.25 7.07 22.07
CA VAL A 337 28.61 6.94 21.51
C VAL A 337 28.60 6.17 20.20
N ALA A 338 27.80 5.10 20.09
CA ALA A 338 27.62 4.39 18.83
C ALA A 338 27.01 5.31 17.76
N ALA A 339 25.92 6.02 18.11
CA ALA A 339 25.29 6.98 17.21
C ALA A 339 26.25 8.11 16.79
N MET A 340 27.08 8.66 17.69
CA MET A 340 28.06 9.71 17.35
C MET A 340 29.17 9.18 16.45
N ARG A 341 29.57 7.91 16.57
CA ARG A 341 30.53 7.27 15.66
C ARG A 341 29.93 7.10 14.27
N ASP A 342 28.67 6.70 14.18
CA ASP A 342 27.99 6.47 12.91
C ASP A 342 27.66 7.80 12.19
N ASN A 343 27.47 8.89 12.95
CA ASN A 343 27.31 10.25 12.43
C ASN A 343 28.64 11.00 12.21
N LEU A 344 29.79 10.33 12.39
CA LEU A 344 31.07 10.82 11.93
C LEU A 344 31.33 10.16 10.56
N PRO A 345 30.76 10.70 9.46
CA PRO A 345 31.07 10.21 8.13
C PRO A 345 32.58 10.34 7.94
N GLU A 346 33.24 9.21 7.66
CA GLU A 346 34.08 8.96 6.47
C GLU A 346 34.71 10.16 5.74
N GLN A 347 35.05 11.21 6.47
CA GLN A 347 35.89 12.31 6.06
C GLN A 347 37.23 12.04 6.72
N GLU A 348 38.26 11.96 5.87
CA GLU A 348 39.67 11.94 6.25
C GLU A 348 40.31 10.56 6.47
N ASN A 349 40.13 9.69 5.48
CA ASN A 349 41.25 8.91 4.94
C ASN A 349 42.25 9.89 4.28
N TRP A 350 42.98 10.67 5.07
CA TRP A 350 44.18 11.36 4.59
C TRP A 350 45.27 10.31 4.49
N GLY A 351 45.57 9.91 3.25
CA GLY A 351 46.70 9.07 2.93
C GLY A 351 47.96 9.60 3.62
N ILE A 352 48.48 8.78 4.54
CA ILE A 352 49.86 8.83 4.96
C ILE A 352 50.42 7.48 4.53
N ASP A 353 51.40 7.55 3.63
CA ASP A 353 52.22 6.44 3.12
C ASP A 353 52.72 5.48 4.20
#